data_AF-A0A3M6QJ78-F1
#
_entry.id   AF-A0A3M6QJ78-F1
#
_cell.length_a   1.000
_cell.length_b   1.000
_cell.length_c   1.000
_cell.angle_alpha   90.00
_cell.angle_beta   90.00
_cell.angle_gamma   90.00
#
_symmetry.space_group_name_H-M   'P 1'
#
loop_
_entity.id
_entity.type
_entity.pdbx_description
1 polymer ?
#
loop_
_entity_poly.entity_id
_entity_poly.type
_entity_poly.pdbx_seq_one_letter_code
_entity_poly.pdbx_strand_id
1 'polypeptide(L)'
;MKKKGQSKMSFGSTPSAFDESVRARLLYIRQWPDFSLQYDISRIGDIARICALLSRKPTVGFLVHRAVDLPSYEVETMLQELFDAGCIGIFQAAPTPSAAAPDGAAPALPKQPAAPSERAAPAPTVTAADAMRPPSSPEGSFLHRLWKKLVA
;
A
#
# COMPACT_ATOMS: atom_id res chain seq x y z
N MET A 1 38.45 43.48 24.45
CA MET A 1 38.52 42.88 23.09
C MET A 1 37.81 41.53 23.12
N LYS A 2 36.65 41.41 22.46
CA LYS A 2 35.76 40.24 22.47
C LYS A 2 36.15 39.27 21.35
N LYS A 3 36.51 38.02 21.67
CA LYS A 3 36.62 36.90 20.71
C LYS A 3 36.19 35.61 21.40
N LYS A 4 35.63 34.69 20.59
CA LYS A 4 35.11 33.33 20.86
C LYS A 4 33.60 33.29 21.08
N GLY A 5 32.83 32.45 20.40
CA GLY A 5 33.16 31.45 19.39
C GLY A 5 31.86 31.10 18.66
N GLN A 6 31.89 31.18 17.33
CA GLN A 6 30.78 30.80 16.48
C GLN A 6 30.80 29.27 16.36
N SER A 7 30.02 28.57 17.18
CA SER A 7 29.77 27.14 17.01
C SER A 7 28.93 26.93 15.76
N LYS A 8 29.62 26.60 14.67
CA LYS A 8 29.04 26.16 13.40
C LYS A 8 28.47 24.75 13.61
N MET A 9 27.19 24.67 13.98
CA MET A 9 26.48 23.39 14.01
C MET A 9 26.17 22.98 12.57
N SER A 10 26.96 22.05 12.05
CA SER A 10 26.76 21.41 10.76
C SER A 10 25.51 20.52 10.84
N PHE A 11 24.34 21.06 10.52
CA PHE A 11 23.14 20.27 10.22
C PHE A 11 23.27 19.71 8.80
N GLY A 12 24.25 18.83 8.61
CA GLY A 12 24.39 18.01 7.41
C GLY A 12 23.91 16.60 7.71
N SER A 13 22.62 16.42 8.05
CA SER A 13 22.02 15.09 7.94
C SER A 13 21.94 14.80 6.45
N THR A 14 22.93 14.08 5.94
CA THR A 14 22.83 13.48 4.62
C THR A 14 21.57 12.64 4.62
N PRO A 15 20.62 12.85 3.69
CA PRO A 15 19.47 11.97 3.59
C PRO A 15 20.02 10.57 3.40
N SER A 16 19.77 9.70 4.36
CA SER A 16 20.15 8.30 4.27
C SER A 16 19.59 7.77 2.95
N ALA A 17 20.37 7.08 2.13
CA ALA A 17 19.92 6.56 0.83
C ALA A 17 18.63 5.70 0.93
N PHE A 18 18.35 5.21 2.14
CA PHE A 18 17.08 4.62 2.55
C PHE A 18 15.86 5.51 2.26
N ASP A 19 15.96 6.78 2.65
CA ASP A 19 14.89 7.77 2.60
C ASP A 19 14.39 7.98 1.17
N GLU A 20 15.31 8.07 0.20
CA GLU A 20 14.96 8.26 -1.20
C GLU A 20 14.30 7.02 -1.82
N SER A 21 14.80 5.82 -1.48
CA SER A 21 14.26 4.56 -2.00
C SER A 21 12.87 4.23 -1.46
N VAL A 22 12.61 4.53 -0.19
CA VAL A 22 11.30 4.31 0.44
C VAL A 22 10.30 5.37 0.01
N ARG A 23 10.71 6.64 -0.09
CA ARG A 23 9.83 7.74 -0.50
C ARG A 23 9.26 7.56 -1.90
N ALA A 24 10.07 7.13 -2.87
CA ALA A 24 9.67 7.05 -4.27
C ALA A 24 8.91 5.76 -4.64
N ARG A 25 8.84 4.77 -3.73
CA ARG A 25 8.31 3.44 -4.04
C ARG A 25 6.98 3.16 -3.34
N LEU A 26 6.23 2.23 -3.92
CA LEU A 26 4.99 1.72 -3.34
C LEU A 26 5.30 0.83 -2.14
N LEU A 27 4.74 1.17 -1.00
CA LEU A 27 4.86 0.45 0.25
C LEU A 27 3.61 -0.41 0.47
N TYR A 28 3.80 -1.57 1.07
CA TYR A 28 2.72 -2.46 1.50
C TYR A 28 3.06 -3.09 2.84
N ILE A 29 2.03 -3.45 3.60
CA ILE A 29 2.25 -4.15 4.87
C ILE A 29 2.45 -5.65 4.63
N ARG A 30 3.46 -6.23 5.26
CA ARG A 30 3.71 -7.68 5.29
C ARG A 30 3.13 -8.31 6.55
N GLN A 31 3.38 -7.67 7.68
CA GLN A 31 2.95 -8.12 9.00
C GLN A 31 2.62 -6.92 9.88
N TRP A 32 1.72 -7.12 10.84
CA TRP A 32 1.39 -6.10 11.83
C TRP A 32 2.44 -6.09 12.95
N PRO A 33 2.94 -4.93 13.38
CA PRO A 33 3.91 -4.84 14.47
C PRO A 33 3.27 -5.23 15.80
N ASP A 34 4.05 -5.85 16.68
CA ASP A 34 3.64 -6.14 18.06
C ASP A 34 3.77 -4.89 18.93
N PHE A 35 2.63 -4.26 19.25
CA PHE A 35 2.59 -3.03 20.04
C PHE A 35 2.96 -3.22 21.53
N SER A 36 3.13 -4.46 21.99
CA SER A 36 3.24 -4.78 23.42
C SER A 36 4.57 -4.39 24.06
N LEU A 37 5.65 -4.20 23.30
CA LEU A 37 6.99 -4.24 23.89
C LEU A 37 7.78 -2.93 23.82
N GLN A 38 7.54 -2.03 22.87
CA GLN A 38 8.52 -0.98 22.55
C GLN A 38 7.97 0.38 22.09
N TYR A 39 6.65 0.55 21.95
CA TYR A 39 6.10 1.79 21.41
C TYR A 39 5.54 2.71 22.48
N ASP A 40 5.84 4.01 22.35
CA ASP A 40 5.18 5.06 23.11
C ASP A 40 3.68 5.04 22.80
N ILE A 41 2.84 5.05 23.84
CA ILE A 41 1.37 4.99 23.76
C ILE A 41 0.83 6.07 22.82
N SER A 42 1.49 7.24 22.79
CA SER A 42 1.10 8.36 21.92
C SER A 42 1.31 8.04 20.44
N ARG A 43 2.34 7.26 20.10
CA ARG A 43 2.72 6.92 18.71
C ARG A 43 2.04 5.67 18.18
N ILE A 44 1.59 4.77 19.06
CA ILE A 44 0.91 3.52 18.66
C ILE A 44 -0.28 3.79 17.75
N GLY A 45 -1.07 4.84 18.05
CA GLY A 45 -2.22 5.22 17.24
C GLY A 45 -1.84 5.58 15.81
N ASP A 46 -0.77 6.35 15.63
CA ASP A 46 -0.31 6.80 14.32
C ASP A 46 0.32 5.66 13.51
N ILE A 47 1.14 4.83 14.16
CA ILE A 47 1.70 3.62 13.55
C ILE A 47 0.59 2.68 13.10
N ALA A 48 -0.42 2.44 13.95
CA ALA A 48 -1.56 1.63 13.60
C ALA A 48 -2.37 2.21 12.44
N ARG A 49 -2.53 3.55 12.36
CA ARG A 49 -3.16 4.22 11.21
C ARG A 49 -2.37 4.04 9.93
N ILE A 50 -1.04 4.17 9.96
CA ILE A 50 -0.16 3.91 8.81
C ILE A 50 -0.29 2.45 8.37
N CYS A 51 -0.18 1.50 9.29
CA CYS A 51 -0.34 0.08 9.01
C CYS A 51 -1.72 -0.25 8.41
N ALA A 52 -2.79 0.32 8.98
CA ALA A 52 -4.15 0.15 8.48
C ALA A 52 -4.32 0.75 7.07
N LEU A 53 -3.73 1.91 6.79
CA LEU A 53 -3.72 2.51 5.46
C LEU A 53 -3.06 1.58 4.43
N LEU A 54 -1.85 1.10 4.74
CA LEU A 54 -1.07 0.22 3.86
C LEU A 54 -1.70 -1.16 3.67
N SER A 55 -2.47 -1.65 4.64
CA SER A 55 -3.24 -2.90 4.52
C SER A 55 -4.38 -2.83 3.51
N ARG A 56 -4.96 -1.65 3.31
CA ARG A 56 -6.08 -1.44 2.38
C ARG A 56 -5.61 -1.11 0.98
N LYS A 57 -4.59 -0.25 0.88
CA LYS A 57 -4.07 0.19 -0.42
C LYS A 57 -2.56 0.41 -0.35
N PRO A 58 -1.77 -0.28 -1.19
CA PRO A 58 -0.35 0.04 -1.31
C PRO A 58 -0.21 1.50 -1.73
N THR A 59 0.60 2.25 -0.99
CA THR A 59 0.71 3.71 -1.12
C THR A 59 2.17 4.10 -1.24
N VAL A 60 2.46 5.12 -2.05
CA VAL A 60 3.83 5.61 -2.22
C VAL A 60 4.27 6.29 -0.92
N GLY A 61 5.51 6.05 -0.47
CA GLY A 61 6.01 6.54 0.82
C GLY A 61 5.78 8.04 1.03
N PHE A 62 6.07 8.87 0.02
CA PHE A 62 5.88 10.33 0.11
C PHE A 62 4.40 10.78 0.22
N LEU A 63 3.42 9.91 -0.04
CA LEU A 63 1.99 10.24 0.07
C LEU A 63 1.38 9.86 1.41
N VAL A 64 2.08 9.05 2.21
CA VAL A 64 1.56 8.52 3.49
C VAL A 64 1.26 9.67 4.46
N HIS A 65 2.10 10.69 4.51
CA HIS A 65 1.93 11.82 5.43
C HIS A 65 0.60 12.59 5.18
N ARG A 66 0.17 12.71 3.91
CA ARG A 66 -1.10 13.34 3.55
C ARG A 66 -2.31 12.49 3.91
N ALA A 67 -2.17 11.17 3.88
CA ALA A 67 -3.25 10.26 4.20
C ALA A 67 -3.50 10.13 5.72
N VAL A 68 -2.45 10.31 6.53
CA VAL A 68 -2.53 10.22 7.99
C VAL A 68 -2.67 11.61 8.66
N ASP A 69 -2.45 12.69 7.90
CA ASP A 69 -2.48 14.08 8.40
C ASP A 69 -1.41 14.32 9.47
N LEU A 70 -0.20 13.84 9.18
CA LEU A 70 0.99 13.95 10.03
C LEU A 70 2.11 14.65 9.25
N PRO A 71 3.06 15.30 9.95
CA PRO A 71 4.22 15.87 9.28
C PRO A 71 5.12 14.79 8.69
N SER A 72 5.75 15.10 7.55
CA SER A 72 6.52 14.11 6.78
C SER A 72 7.68 13.49 7.56
N TYR A 73 8.38 14.29 8.38
CA TYR A 73 9.55 13.81 9.14
C TYR A 73 9.17 12.76 10.21
N GLU A 74 7.98 12.85 10.82
CA GLU A 74 7.52 11.86 11.81
C GLU A 74 7.13 10.56 11.12
N VAL A 75 6.41 10.68 10.01
CA VAL A 75 5.97 9.53 9.21
C VAL A 75 7.16 8.77 8.65
N GLU A 76 8.19 9.47 8.18
CA GLU A 76 9.42 8.85 7.68
C GLU A 76 10.15 8.08 8.77
N THR A 77 10.25 8.65 9.97
CA THR A 77 10.85 7.97 11.12
C THR A 77 10.07 6.68 11.45
N MET A 78 8.74 6.74 11.47
CA MET A 78 7.89 5.56 11.73
C MET A 78 7.98 4.52 10.60
N LEU A 79 7.99 4.95 9.34
CA LEU A 79 8.15 4.05 8.20
C LEU A 79 9.51 3.36 8.21
N GLN A 80 10.56 4.05 8.63
CA GLN A 80 11.89 3.48 8.80
C GLN A 80 11.90 2.41 9.89
N GLU A 81 11.38 2.72 11.08
CA GLU A 81 11.26 1.76 12.19
C GLU A 81 10.48 0.49 11.76
N LEU A 82 9.36 0.67 11.05
CA LEU A 82 8.54 -0.44 10.56
C LEU A 82 9.22 -1.25 9.45
N PHE A 83 10.05 -0.61 8.63
CA PHE A 83 10.81 -1.30 7.60
C PHE A 83 11.96 -2.11 8.21
N ASP A 84 12.69 -1.55 9.17
CA ASP A 84 13.76 -2.22 9.89
C ASP A 84 13.23 -3.42 10.68
N ALA A 85 12.00 -3.31 11.22
CA ALA A 85 11.28 -4.41 11.84
C ALA A 85 10.72 -5.45 10.83
N GLY A 86 10.90 -5.24 9.53
CA GLY A 86 10.39 -6.13 8.48
C GLY A 86 8.86 -6.14 8.33
N CYS A 87 8.16 -5.18 8.95
CA CYS A 87 6.70 -5.07 8.91
C CYS A 87 6.18 -4.56 7.57
N ILE A 88 6.99 -3.74 6.88
CA ILE A 88 6.66 -3.15 5.59
C ILE A 88 7.56 -3.74 4.49
N GLY A 89 6.97 -3.98 3.33
CA GLY A 89 7.66 -4.35 2.11
C GLY A 89 7.60 -3.23 1.07
N ILE A 90 8.58 -3.24 0.16
CA ILE A 90 8.63 -2.33 -0.99
C ILE A 90 8.25 -3.12 -2.23
N PHE A 91 7.26 -2.65 -2.98
CA PHE A 91 7.00 -3.16 -4.32
C PHE A 91 8.15 -2.74 -5.23
N GLN A 92 8.98 -3.71 -5.62
CA GLN A 92 9.88 -3.53 -6.74
C GLN A 92 9.09 -3.95 -7.98
N ALA A 93 8.65 -2.98 -8.79
CA ALA A 93 8.38 -3.28 -10.18
C ALA A 93 9.70 -3.81 -10.73
N ALA A 94 9.71 -5.08 -11.16
CA ALA A 94 10.93 -5.74 -11.59
C ALA A 94 11.74 -4.80 -12.49
N PRO A 95 13.05 -4.62 -12.27
CA PRO A 95 13.87 -4.05 -13.33
C PRO A 95 13.71 -5.01 -14.49
N THR A 96 12.98 -4.60 -15.53
CA THR A 96 12.98 -5.28 -16.82
C THR A 96 14.45 -5.53 -17.16
N PRO A 97 14.91 -6.79 -17.23
CA PRO A 97 16.21 -7.05 -17.80
C PRO A 97 16.05 -6.76 -19.29
N SER A 98 16.25 -5.51 -19.68
CA SER A 98 16.69 -5.17 -21.03
C SER A 98 18.16 -5.59 -21.12
N ALA A 99 18.40 -6.89 -20.94
CA ALA A 99 19.60 -7.54 -21.38
C ALA A 99 19.56 -7.45 -22.91
N ALA A 100 20.55 -6.74 -23.44
CA ALA A 100 20.85 -6.77 -24.86
C ALA A 100 20.81 -8.22 -25.36
N ALA A 101 20.05 -8.43 -26.43
CA ALA A 101 20.24 -9.59 -27.30
C ALA A 101 21.71 -9.64 -27.75
N PRO A 102 22.27 -10.84 -27.90
CA PRO A 102 22.56 -11.23 -29.27
C PRO A 102 22.02 -12.62 -29.62
N ASP A 103 21.53 -12.70 -30.85
CA ASP A 103 21.40 -13.85 -31.75
C ASP A 103 21.44 -15.28 -31.19
N GLY A 104 20.36 -16.01 -31.50
CA GLY A 104 20.50 -17.45 -31.79
C GLY A 104 19.32 -18.32 -31.36
N ALA A 105 18.53 -18.74 -32.36
CA ALA A 105 17.68 -19.94 -32.37
C ALA A 105 16.28 -19.86 -31.73
N ALA A 106 15.30 -19.42 -32.52
CA ALA A 106 14.05 -20.18 -32.71
C ALA A 106 14.37 -21.52 -33.43
N PRO A 107 13.54 -22.59 -33.44
CA PRO A 107 12.06 -22.62 -33.28
C PRO A 107 11.63 -23.71 -32.24
N ALA A 108 10.37 -23.93 -31.85
CA ALA A 108 9.16 -24.06 -32.63
C ALA A 108 7.92 -24.15 -31.71
N LEU A 109 6.81 -23.58 -32.20
CA LEU A 109 5.43 -23.97 -31.88
C LEU A 109 5.24 -25.49 -32.03
N PRO A 110 4.30 -26.12 -31.30
CA PRO A 110 3.04 -26.42 -32.00
C PRO A 110 1.76 -26.34 -31.16
N LYS A 111 0.69 -25.99 -31.89
CA LYS A 111 -0.68 -26.54 -31.83
C LYS A 111 -1.63 -26.13 -30.69
N GLN A 112 -2.42 -25.11 -31.02
CA GLN A 112 -3.88 -25.09 -30.84
C GLN A 112 -4.54 -26.25 -31.62
N PRO A 113 -5.70 -26.80 -31.18
CA PRO A 113 -7.03 -26.35 -31.67
C PRO A 113 -8.07 -26.27 -30.52
N ALA A 114 -8.86 -25.22 -30.34
CA ALA A 114 -10.10 -24.84 -31.05
C ALA A 114 -11.25 -25.89 -31.02
N ALA A 115 -12.14 -25.74 -30.01
CA ALA A 115 -13.63 -25.92 -29.98
C ALA A 115 -14.23 -27.31 -30.29
N PRO A 116 -15.58 -27.57 -30.28
CA PRO A 116 -16.78 -26.94 -29.66
C PRO A 116 -17.75 -27.96 -28.96
N SER A 117 -18.74 -27.51 -28.16
CA SER A 117 -20.06 -28.18 -27.91
C SER A 117 -20.87 -27.31 -26.94
N GLU A 118 -21.87 -26.51 -27.36
CA GLU A 118 -23.15 -26.84 -28.01
C GLU A 118 -24.22 -27.41 -27.04
N ARG A 119 -25.03 -26.48 -26.52
CA ARG A 119 -26.52 -26.45 -26.51
C ARG A 119 -27.31 -27.46 -25.65
N ALA A 120 -28.01 -26.93 -24.65
CA ALA A 120 -29.43 -27.25 -24.40
C ALA A 120 -30.10 -26.17 -23.53
N ALA A 121 -30.87 -25.29 -24.17
CA ALA A 121 -32.04 -24.68 -23.55
C ALA A 121 -33.21 -25.69 -23.65
N PRO A 122 -34.21 -25.62 -22.77
CA PRO A 122 -35.37 -24.80 -23.14
C PRO A 122 -35.94 -23.95 -22.00
N ALA A 123 -36.45 -22.77 -22.39
CA ALA A 123 -37.43 -22.01 -21.62
C ALA A 123 -38.79 -22.74 -21.60
N PRO A 124 -39.67 -22.41 -20.64
CA PRO A 124 -40.87 -21.70 -21.08
C PRO A 124 -41.18 -20.43 -20.28
N THR A 125 -42.02 -19.64 -20.93
CA THR A 125 -42.20 -18.19 -20.87
C THR A 125 -43.35 -17.77 -19.93
N VAL A 126 -43.21 -16.58 -19.32
CA VAL A 126 -44.21 -15.61 -18.79
C VAL A 126 -45.24 -16.09 -17.75
N THR A 127 -45.46 -15.36 -16.65
CA THR A 127 -46.18 -14.08 -16.67
C THR A 127 -45.91 -13.25 -15.41
N ALA A 128 -45.82 -11.94 -15.60
CA ALA A 128 -45.52 -10.89 -14.63
C ALA A 128 -46.67 -10.56 -13.67
N ALA A 129 -46.32 -10.25 -12.42
CA ALA A 129 -46.92 -9.21 -11.56
C ALA A 129 -45.98 -9.03 -10.36
N ASP A 130 -45.17 -7.98 -10.34
CA ASP A 130 -45.45 -6.79 -9.53
C ASP A 130 -45.23 -7.03 -8.03
N ALA A 131 -43.99 -6.78 -7.59
CA ALA A 131 -43.64 -6.29 -6.26
C ALA A 131 -42.12 -6.04 -6.17
N MET A 132 -41.74 -4.80 -6.45
CA MET A 132 -40.65 -4.06 -5.81
C MET A 132 -39.51 -4.89 -5.17
N ARG A 133 -38.48 -5.23 -5.95
CA ARG A 133 -37.21 -5.76 -5.41
C ARG A 133 -36.03 -4.97 -5.99
N PRO A 134 -35.33 -4.14 -5.21
CA PRO A 134 -33.94 -3.84 -5.49
C PRO A 134 -33.03 -4.97 -4.96
N PRO A 135 -31.86 -5.17 -5.58
CA PRO A 135 -30.99 -6.32 -5.38
C PRO A 135 -30.29 -6.32 -4.01
N SER A 136 -29.90 -7.53 -3.64
CA SER A 136 -29.18 -7.92 -2.44
C SER A 136 -27.72 -7.44 -2.38
N SER A 137 -27.34 -6.97 -1.17
CA SER A 137 -26.02 -7.11 -0.49
C SER A 137 -24.89 -6.09 -0.80
N PRO A 138 -23.87 -5.94 0.07
CA PRO A 138 -23.85 -5.89 1.55
C PRO A 138 -22.85 -4.80 2.09
N GLU A 139 -22.61 -4.69 3.41
CA GLU A 139 -21.39 -4.08 4.01
C GLU A 139 -21.09 -2.55 3.88
N GLY A 140 -22.09 -1.67 3.90
CA GLY A 140 -21.83 -0.22 3.92
C GLY A 140 -21.64 0.44 5.30
N SER A 141 -21.87 -0.27 6.41
CA SER A 141 -22.32 0.40 7.64
C SER A 141 -21.32 0.49 8.79
N PHE A 142 -20.29 -0.34 8.87
CA PHE A 142 -19.44 -0.35 10.08
C PHE A 142 -18.39 0.76 10.03
N LEU A 143 -17.64 0.85 8.94
CA LEU A 143 -16.57 1.85 8.79
C LEU A 143 -17.12 3.28 8.78
N HIS A 144 -18.27 3.51 8.14
CA HIS A 144 -18.91 4.83 8.12
C HIS A 144 -19.37 5.27 9.52
N ARG A 145 -19.85 4.32 10.34
CA ARG A 145 -20.23 4.59 11.75
C ARG A 145 -19.02 4.82 12.65
N LEU A 146 -17.92 4.11 12.40
CA LEU A 146 -16.69 4.28 13.18
C LEU A 146 -16.06 5.66 12.94
N TRP A 147 -16.03 6.13 11.68
CA TRP A 147 -15.47 7.43 11.32
C TRP A 147 -16.28 8.59 11.87
N LYS A 148 -17.61 8.50 11.86
CA LYS A 148 -18.48 9.54 12.40
C LYS A 148 -18.35 9.72 13.93
N LYS A 149 -17.86 8.71 14.64
CA LYS A 149 -17.70 8.71 16.10
C LYS A 149 -16.34 9.23 16.58
N LEU A 150 -15.40 9.43 15.67
CA LEU A 150 -14.04 9.93 15.93
C LEU A 150 -13.89 11.43 15.63
N VAL A 151 -14.83 12.01 14.88
CA VAL A 151 -14.82 13.43 14.44
C VAL A 151 -15.82 14.29 15.22
N ALA A 152 -16.63 13.68 16.09
CA ALA A 152 -17.55 14.36 17.01
C ALA A 152 -17.04 14.26 18.44
#